data_AF-A0A651H4P3-F1
#
_entry.id   AF-A0A651H4P3-F1
#
_cell.length_a   1.000
_cell.length_b   1.000
_cell.length_c   1.000
_cell.angle_alpha   90.00
_cell.angle_beta   90.00
_cell.angle_gamma   90.00
#
_symmetry.space_group_name_H-M   'P 1'
#
loop_
_entity.id
_entity.type
_entity.pdbx_description
1 polymer ?
#
loop_
_entity_poly.entity_id
_entity_poly.type
_entity_poly.pdbx_seq_one_letter_code
_entity_poly.pdbx_strand_id
1 'polypeptide(L)'
;FEERVNQLERLTRQEVTPTDQNRILVRDQLREKQNVFTNLLRDLNLTERDTSDFFGRPPATRTEAFFDIAAFIEEQRTFLEEQQIVFPENYRFTFGAYVNEGPDPSLIPRIHRQKKLVGYLVEQLAAVRPQQIHFIQREPPPGQAGPGPQAPTGRGAQRGAAQAGAGDFFTLPAAASVRVPDLVDSLAFRVAFTGNSETLRSFLNQIAESRLPFVVRGIEVEAQGVGGPGTGAAAQAQQPAVTEENVRIVARHLSRFTLTLEFVTFAGQLPQVGT
;
A
#
# COMPACT_ATOMS: atom_id res chain seq x y z
N PHE A 1 -7.45 -51.65 27.59
CA PHE A 1 -6.17 -51.26 26.97
C PHE A 1 -6.03 -51.85 25.56
N GLU A 2 -6.42 -53.11 25.36
CA GLU A 2 -6.41 -53.78 24.04
C GLU A 2 -7.28 -53.12 22.97
N GLU A 3 -8.45 -52.55 23.32
CA GLU A 3 -9.30 -51.84 22.33
C GLU A 3 -8.64 -50.58 21.76
N ARG A 4 -7.87 -49.84 22.57
CA ARG A 4 -7.13 -48.65 22.09
C ARG A 4 -5.97 -49.04 21.19
N VAL A 5 -5.30 -50.16 21.47
CA VAL A 5 -4.22 -50.69 20.63
C VAL A 5 -4.79 -51.18 19.29
N ASN A 6 -5.93 -51.87 19.30
CA ASN A 6 -6.63 -52.27 18.07
C ASN A 6 -7.19 -51.07 17.27
N GLN A 7 -7.63 -50.00 17.93
CA GLN A 7 -8.03 -48.76 17.24
C GLN A 7 -6.83 -48.01 16.63
N LEU A 8 -5.70 -47.92 17.35
CA LEU A 8 -4.47 -47.33 16.84
C LEU A 8 -3.87 -48.15 15.69
N GLU A 9 -3.91 -49.49 15.76
CA GLU A 9 -3.50 -50.37 14.65
C GLU A 9 -4.42 -50.26 13.44
N ARG A 10 -5.73 -50.08 13.63
CA ARG A 10 -6.67 -49.80 12.53
C ARG A 10 -6.40 -48.46 11.85
N LEU A 11 -6.04 -47.43 12.62
CA LEU A 11 -5.72 -46.09 12.09
C LEU A 11 -4.32 -46.04 11.45
N THR A 12 -3.36 -46.82 11.95
CA THR A 12 -2.00 -46.90 11.36
C THR A 12 -1.93 -47.81 10.13
N ARG A 13 -2.83 -48.81 10.00
CA ARG A 13 -3.00 -49.61 8.77
C ARG A 13 -3.91 -48.98 7.73
N GLN A 14 -4.65 -47.91 8.07
CA GLN A 14 -5.19 -46.98 7.08
C GLN A 14 -4.02 -46.16 6.54
N GLU A 15 -3.14 -46.81 5.77
CA GLU A 15 -2.44 -46.12 4.72
C GLU A 15 -3.54 -45.41 3.92
N VAL A 16 -3.56 -44.08 3.93
CA VAL A 16 -4.39 -43.28 3.04
C VAL A 16 -3.84 -43.52 1.64
N THR A 17 -4.08 -44.72 1.14
CA THR A 17 -3.68 -45.16 -0.18
C THR A 17 -4.49 -44.31 -1.14
N PRO A 18 -3.88 -43.77 -2.20
CA PRO A 18 -4.62 -43.07 -3.25
C PRO A 18 -5.57 -44.05 -3.93
N THR A 19 -6.74 -44.29 -3.35
CA THR A 19 -7.83 -44.98 -4.02
C THR A 19 -8.31 -44.10 -5.16
N ASP A 20 -8.73 -44.71 -6.26
CA ASP A 20 -9.21 -43.96 -7.43
C ASP A 20 -10.36 -43.02 -7.07
N GLN A 21 -11.19 -43.40 -6.10
CA GLN A 21 -12.22 -42.54 -5.52
C GLN A 21 -11.65 -41.29 -4.83
N ASN A 22 -10.60 -41.43 -4.01
CA ASN A 22 -9.93 -40.28 -3.38
C ASN A 22 -9.29 -39.37 -4.43
N ARG A 23 -8.71 -39.94 -5.50
CA ARG A 23 -8.11 -39.17 -6.60
C ARG A 23 -9.16 -38.39 -7.39
N ILE A 24 -10.34 -38.97 -7.62
CA ILE A 24 -11.47 -38.29 -8.28
C ILE A 24 -11.98 -37.14 -7.39
N LEU A 25 -12.23 -37.40 -6.10
CA LEU A 25 -12.70 -36.38 -5.17
C LEU A 25 -11.72 -35.21 -5.04
N VAL A 26 -10.41 -35.48 -4.95
CA VAL A 26 -9.38 -34.43 -4.91
C VAL A 26 -9.34 -33.63 -6.21
N ARG A 27 -9.50 -34.28 -7.37
CA ARG A 27 -9.56 -33.59 -8.67
C ARG A 27 -10.80 -32.70 -8.78
N ASP A 28 -11.96 -33.18 -8.37
CA ASP A 28 -13.20 -32.43 -8.42
C ASP A 28 -13.16 -31.23 -7.47
N GLN A 29 -12.68 -31.42 -6.23
CA GLN A 29 -12.45 -30.34 -5.27
C GLN A 29 -11.43 -29.32 -5.77
N LEU A 30 -10.35 -29.78 -6.42
CA LEU A 30 -9.36 -28.89 -7.00
C LEU A 30 -9.97 -28.06 -8.14
N ARG A 31 -10.80 -28.68 -8.99
CA ARG A 31 -11.50 -28.00 -10.08
C ARG A 31 -12.52 -26.99 -9.56
N GLU A 32 -13.25 -27.32 -8.51
CA GLU A 32 -14.17 -26.40 -7.83
C GLU A 32 -13.41 -25.19 -7.26
N LYS A 33 -12.32 -25.42 -6.52
CA LYS A 33 -11.49 -24.34 -6.00
C LYS A 33 -10.86 -23.49 -7.10
N GLN A 34 -10.47 -24.10 -8.22
CA GLN A 34 -10.00 -23.38 -9.40
C GLN A 34 -11.10 -22.50 -9.98
N ASN A 35 -12.32 -23.00 -10.14
CA ASN A 35 -13.45 -22.21 -10.65
C ASN A 35 -13.79 -21.04 -9.71
N VAL A 36 -13.82 -21.28 -8.40
CA VAL A 36 -14.04 -20.21 -7.39
C VAL A 36 -12.91 -19.18 -7.47
N PHE A 37 -11.66 -19.63 -7.56
CA PHE A 37 -10.51 -18.74 -7.74
C PHE A 37 -10.61 -17.94 -9.04
N THR A 38 -10.96 -18.56 -10.16
CA THR A 38 -11.17 -17.87 -11.44
C THR A 38 -12.32 -16.86 -11.38
N ASN A 39 -13.41 -17.17 -10.69
CA ASN A 39 -14.52 -16.24 -10.51
C ASN A 39 -14.12 -15.08 -9.59
N LEU A 40 -13.44 -15.35 -8.46
CA LEU A 40 -12.88 -14.31 -7.60
C LEU A 40 -11.88 -13.43 -8.36
N LEU A 41 -11.02 -14.03 -9.18
CA LEU A 41 -10.13 -13.28 -10.05
C LEU A 41 -10.89 -12.42 -11.06
N ARG A 42 -12.01 -12.89 -11.60
CA ARG A 42 -12.85 -12.09 -12.52
C ARG A 42 -13.55 -10.94 -11.80
N ASP A 43 -13.96 -11.15 -10.55
CA ASP A 43 -14.65 -10.14 -9.74
C ASP A 43 -13.67 -9.12 -9.16
N LEU A 44 -12.43 -9.53 -8.85
CA LEU A 44 -11.38 -8.68 -8.29
C LEU A 44 -10.52 -8.00 -9.37
N ASN A 45 -10.36 -8.61 -10.55
CA ASN A 45 -9.65 -7.99 -11.65
C ASN A 45 -10.64 -7.17 -12.49
N LEU A 46 -10.36 -5.87 -12.59
CA LEU A 46 -10.38 -5.19 -13.89
C LEU A 46 -10.04 -6.21 -14.98
N THR A 47 -10.93 -6.44 -15.94
CA THR A 47 -10.66 -7.27 -17.12
C THR A 47 -9.22 -6.99 -17.58
N GLU A 48 -8.39 -7.98 -17.92
CA GLU A 48 -6.98 -7.75 -18.29
C GLU A 48 -6.78 -6.55 -19.24
N ARG A 49 -7.79 -6.35 -20.10
CA ARG A 49 -8.00 -5.17 -20.93
C ARG A 49 -7.96 -3.84 -20.19
N ASP A 50 -8.79 -3.63 -19.17
CA ASP A 50 -8.86 -2.36 -18.43
C ASP A 50 -7.56 -2.07 -17.67
N THR A 51 -6.88 -3.12 -17.17
CA THR A 51 -5.57 -2.99 -16.53
C THR A 51 -4.49 -2.61 -17.56
N SER A 52 -4.52 -3.24 -18.74
CA SER A 52 -3.60 -2.91 -19.83
C SER A 52 -3.83 -1.51 -20.40
N ASP A 53 -5.09 -1.06 -20.45
CA ASP A 53 -5.47 0.28 -20.89
C ASP A 53 -5.01 1.34 -19.87
N PHE A 54 -5.15 1.08 -18.57
CA PHE A 54 -4.67 1.97 -17.51
C PHE A 54 -3.14 2.14 -17.52
N PHE A 55 -2.40 1.04 -17.56
CA PHE A 55 -0.94 1.11 -17.54
C PHE A 55 -0.37 1.63 -18.85
N GLY A 56 -0.99 1.30 -19.99
CA GLY A 56 -0.48 1.64 -21.30
C GLY A 56 0.89 1.02 -21.60
N ARG A 57 1.55 1.52 -22.64
CA ARG A 57 2.86 1.02 -23.05
C ARG A 57 3.98 1.70 -22.24
N PRO A 58 4.90 0.94 -21.65
CA PRO A 58 6.07 1.52 -21.01
C PRO A 58 7.02 2.14 -22.06
N PRO A 59 7.83 3.13 -21.68
CA PRO A 59 8.92 3.64 -22.52
C PRO A 59 9.85 2.51 -22.97
N ALA A 60 10.36 2.59 -24.20
CA ALA A 60 11.18 1.51 -24.77
C ALA A 60 12.66 1.64 -24.38
N THR A 61 13.13 2.87 -24.17
CA THR A 61 14.54 3.15 -23.88
C THR A 61 14.73 3.85 -22.55
N ARG A 62 15.94 3.75 -22.00
CA ARG A 62 16.34 4.45 -20.78
C ARG A 62 16.14 5.97 -20.88
N THR A 63 16.44 6.54 -22.05
CA THR A 63 16.27 7.98 -22.30
C THR A 63 14.81 8.38 -22.37
N GLU A 64 13.96 7.60 -23.04
CA GLU A 64 12.52 7.85 -23.04
C GLU A 64 11.94 7.77 -21.63
N ALA A 65 12.34 6.75 -20.85
CA ALA A 65 11.90 6.59 -19.46
C ALA A 65 12.31 7.78 -18.57
N PHE A 66 13.50 8.34 -18.79
CA PHE A 66 13.95 9.55 -18.11
C PHE A 66 13.01 10.74 -18.36
N PHE A 67 12.74 11.04 -19.64
CA PHE A 67 11.86 12.16 -20.00
C PHE A 67 10.41 11.93 -19.57
N ASP A 68 9.94 10.69 -19.66
CA ASP A 68 8.60 10.28 -19.23
C ASP A 68 8.38 10.43 -17.71
N ILE A 69 9.41 10.17 -16.89
CA ILE A 69 9.39 10.42 -15.45
C ILE A 69 9.46 11.91 -15.14
N ALA A 70 10.34 12.65 -15.83
CA ALA A 70 10.48 14.10 -15.63
C ALA A 70 9.16 14.83 -15.97
N ALA A 71 8.55 14.50 -17.11
CA ALA A 71 7.26 15.05 -17.52
C ALA A 71 6.16 14.76 -16.49
N PHE A 72 6.12 13.53 -15.97
CA PHE A 72 5.19 13.16 -14.91
C PHE A 72 5.38 14.00 -13.63
N ILE A 73 6.62 14.22 -13.19
CA ILE A 73 6.88 15.03 -11.98
C ILE A 73 6.36 16.46 -12.16
N GLU A 74 6.59 17.07 -13.33
CA GLU A 74 6.13 18.42 -13.63
C GLU A 74 4.60 18.51 -13.77
N GLU A 75 3.98 17.50 -14.40
CA GLU A 75 2.52 17.38 -14.52
C GLU A 75 1.87 17.29 -13.13
N GLN A 76 2.34 16.39 -12.26
CA GLN A 76 1.78 16.23 -10.92
C GLN A 76 2.00 17.47 -10.05
N ARG A 77 3.13 18.17 -10.22
CA ARG A 77 3.37 19.43 -9.50
C ARG A 77 2.36 20.50 -9.92
N THR A 78 2.24 20.72 -11.23
CA THR A 78 1.30 21.70 -11.79
C THR A 78 -0.13 21.40 -11.32
N PHE A 79 -0.53 20.13 -11.40
CA PHE A 79 -1.83 19.66 -10.97
C PHE A 79 -2.11 19.96 -9.49
N LEU A 80 -1.16 19.68 -8.58
CA LEU A 80 -1.36 19.96 -7.15
C LEU A 80 -1.34 21.46 -6.82
N GLU A 81 -0.54 22.25 -7.54
CA GLU A 81 -0.51 23.71 -7.42
C GLU A 81 -1.85 24.33 -7.84
N GLU A 82 -2.44 23.87 -8.95
CA GLU A 82 -3.77 24.29 -9.40
C GLU A 82 -4.87 23.96 -8.37
N GLN A 83 -4.75 22.83 -7.66
CA GLN A 83 -5.66 22.44 -6.58
C GLN A 83 -5.35 23.14 -5.25
N GLN A 84 -4.30 23.98 -5.18
CA GLN A 84 -3.85 24.69 -3.99
C GLN A 84 -3.51 23.77 -2.80
N ILE A 85 -3.01 22.56 -3.09
CA ILE A 85 -2.62 21.59 -2.06
C ILE A 85 -1.15 21.82 -1.69
N VAL A 86 -0.84 21.86 -0.40
CA VAL A 86 0.54 22.01 0.07
C VAL A 86 1.29 20.68 -0.06
N PHE A 87 2.51 20.70 -0.59
CA PHE A 87 3.41 19.55 -0.67
C PHE A 87 4.87 20.00 -0.48
N PRO A 88 5.83 19.10 -0.23
CA PRO A 88 7.22 19.49 0.01
C PRO A 88 7.85 20.21 -1.17
N GLU A 89 8.77 21.14 -0.90
CA GLU A 89 9.55 21.76 -1.98
C GLU A 89 10.40 20.73 -2.72
N ASN A 90 10.53 20.89 -4.04
CA ASN A 90 11.27 19.96 -4.91
C ASN A 90 10.78 18.50 -4.80
N TYR A 91 9.50 18.30 -4.47
CA TYR A 91 8.94 16.97 -4.36
C TYR A 91 8.92 16.27 -5.73
N ARG A 92 9.38 15.02 -5.72
CA ARG A 92 9.57 14.19 -6.93
C ARG A 92 8.71 12.93 -6.93
N PHE A 93 7.68 12.90 -6.06
CA PHE A 93 6.67 11.85 -6.05
C PHE A 93 7.28 10.44 -6.08
N THR A 94 8.26 10.13 -5.23
CA THR A 94 8.99 8.84 -5.14
C THR A 94 9.92 8.47 -6.32
N PHE A 95 10.20 9.40 -7.24
CA PHE A 95 11.09 9.20 -8.40
C PHE A 95 12.37 10.03 -8.34
N GLY A 96 12.80 10.47 -7.15
CA GLY A 96 14.04 11.21 -6.95
C GLY A 96 15.31 10.47 -7.41
N ALA A 97 15.29 9.14 -7.43
CA ALA A 97 16.38 8.32 -7.98
C ALA A 97 16.65 8.55 -9.48
N TYR A 98 15.72 9.12 -10.25
CA TYR A 98 15.81 9.23 -11.71
C TYR A 98 15.95 10.68 -12.21
N VAL A 99 16.55 11.55 -11.39
CA VAL A 99 16.71 12.99 -11.69
C VAL A 99 17.74 13.26 -12.79
N ASN A 100 18.77 12.43 -12.90
CA ASN A 100 19.86 12.62 -13.85
C ASN A 100 19.87 11.58 -14.97
N GLU A 101 19.28 10.41 -14.72
CA GLU A 101 19.27 9.30 -15.65
C GLU A 101 18.01 8.43 -15.47
N GLY A 102 17.57 7.82 -16.56
CA GLY A 102 16.46 6.88 -16.52
C GLY A 102 16.84 5.57 -15.80
N PRO A 103 15.85 4.73 -15.48
CA PRO A 103 16.11 3.44 -14.86
C PRO A 103 16.80 2.44 -15.79
N ASP A 104 17.35 1.38 -15.20
CA ASP A 104 17.84 0.22 -15.95
C ASP A 104 16.74 -0.33 -16.88
N PRO A 105 17.05 -0.69 -18.14
CA PRO A 105 16.07 -1.22 -19.09
C PRO A 105 15.22 -2.38 -18.55
N SER A 106 15.80 -3.25 -17.72
CA SER A 106 15.08 -4.37 -17.09
C SER A 106 14.01 -3.92 -16.07
N LEU A 107 14.18 -2.73 -15.49
CA LEU A 107 13.29 -2.17 -14.47
C LEU A 107 12.23 -1.21 -15.05
N ILE A 108 12.38 -0.75 -16.30
CA ILE A 108 11.46 0.20 -16.93
C ILE A 108 9.99 -0.22 -16.80
N PRO A 109 9.58 -1.47 -17.13
CA PRO A 109 8.17 -1.86 -17.03
C PRO A 109 7.61 -1.80 -15.61
N ARG A 110 8.43 -2.12 -14.60
CA ARG A 110 8.02 -2.07 -13.19
C ARG A 110 7.87 -0.63 -12.72
N ILE A 111 8.83 0.23 -13.05
CA ILE A 111 8.83 1.65 -12.64
C ILE A 111 7.72 2.42 -13.33
N HIS A 112 7.45 2.12 -14.61
CA HIS A 112 6.30 2.67 -15.34
C HIS A 112 4.97 2.33 -14.64
N ARG A 113 4.78 1.07 -14.22
CA ARG A 113 3.60 0.67 -13.43
C ARG A 113 3.52 1.44 -12.11
N GLN A 114 4.63 1.55 -11.38
CA GLN A 114 4.67 2.34 -10.14
C GLN A 114 4.30 3.81 -10.41
N LYS A 115 4.79 4.43 -11.48
CA LYS A 115 4.47 5.80 -11.88
C LYS A 115 2.98 6.00 -12.12
N LYS A 116 2.36 5.09 -12.88
CA LYS A 116 0.91 5.12 -13.14
C LYS A 116 0.08 5.01 -11.84
N LEU A 117 0.48 4.12 -10.94
CA LEU A 117 -0.18 3.96 -9.64
C LEU A 117 0.01 5.19 -8.73
N VAL A 118 1.21 5.77 -8.70
CA VAL A 118 1.47 7.00 -7.94
C VAL A 118 0.63 8.16 -8.48
N GLY A 119 0.56 8.34 -9.80
CA GLY A 119 -0.31 9.35 -10.41
C GLY A 119 -1.77 9.18 -10.00
N TYR A 120 -2.28 7.96 -10.09
CA TYR A 120 -3.64 7.65 -9.61
C TYR A 120 -3.83 7.98 -8.12
N LEU A 121 -2.88 7.61 -7.24
CA LEU A 121 -2.96 7.93 -5.82
C LEU A 121 -2.93 9.45 -5.56
N VAL A 122 -2.12 10.20 -6.30
CA VAL A 122 -2.08 11.66 -6.23
C VAL A 122 -3.42 12.26 -6.64
N GLU A 123 -4.01 11.79 -7.74
CA GLU A 123 -5.34 12.23 -8.20
C GLU A 123 -6.44 11.96 -7.17
N GLN A 124 -6.49 10.75 -6.60
CA GLN A 124 -7.47 10.41 -5.55
C GLN A 124 -7.27 11.26 -4.29
N LEU A 125 -6.02 11.48 -3.86
CA LEU A 125 -5.74 12.38 -2.75
C LEU A 125 -6.19 13.81 -3.08
N ALA A 126 -5.86 14.33 -4.26
CA ALA A 126 -6.24 15.68 -4.64
C ALA A 126 -7.76 15.87 -4.67
N ALA A 127 -8.50 14.85 -5.12
CA ALA A 127 -9.97 14.88 -5.15
C ALA A 127 -10.61 15.05 -3.77
N VAL A 128 -9.97 14.57 -2.69
CA VAL A 128 -10.44 14.76 -1.31
C VAL A 128 -9.90 16.02 -0.63
N ARG A 129 -9.08 16.80 -1.34
CA ARG A 129 -8.51 18.09 -0.90
C ARG A 129 -7.89 18.04 0.50
N PRO A 130 -6.84 17.23 0.72
CA PRO A 130 -6.07 17.30 1.95
C PRO A 130 -5.45 18.69 2.06
N GLN A 131 -5.14 19.10 3.29
CA GLN A 131 -4.45 20.38 3.50
C GLN A 131 -3.01 20.31 3.06
N GLN A 132 -2.37 19.16 3.29
CA GLN A 132 -0.98 18.94 2.92
C GLN A 132 -0.76 17.48 2.58
N ILE A 133 -0.03 17.20 1.51
CA ILE A 133 0.58 15.91 1.24
C ILE A 133 2.00 15.96 1.79
N HIS A 134 2.38 15.00 2.64
CA HIS A 134 3.73 14.92 3.20
C HIS A 134 4.65 14.09 2.33
N PHE A 135 4.19 12.89 1.97
CA PHE A 135 4.93 12.00 1.09
C PHE A 135 4.04 10.90 0.52
N ILE A 136 4.51 10.34 -0.57
CA ILE A 136 4.18 9.06 -1.15
C ILE A 136 5.53 8.34 -1.32
N GLN A 137 5.63 7.14 -0.78
CA GLN A 137 6.79 6.26 -0.87
C GLN A 137 6.39 4.97 -1.57
N ARG A 138 7.31 4.38 -2.33
CA ARG A 138 7.11 3.08 -2.98
C ARG A 138 8.10 2.07 -2.45
N GLU A 139 7.83 0.79 -2.67
CA GLU A 139 8.87 -0.21 -2.45
C GLU A 139 10.00 -0.10 -3.47
N PRO A 140 11.25 -0.30 -3.03
CA PRO A 140 12.39 -0.35 -3.93
C PRO A 140 12.20 -1.45 -4.98
N PRO A 141 12.58 -1.21 -6.24
CA PRO A 141 12.66 -2.28 -7.21
C PRO A 141 13.78 -3.26 -6.81
N PRO A 142 13.69 -4.53 -7.23
CA PRO A 142 14.73 -5.53 -6.95
C PRO A 142 16.12 -5.01 -7.35
N GLY A 143 17.09 -5.14 -6.45
CA GLY A 143 18.47 -4.68 -6.69
C GLY A 143 18.73 -3.19 -6.42
N GLN A 144 17.70 -2.34 -6.27
CA GLN A 144 17.85 -0.96 -5.79
C GLN A 144 17.39 -0.88 -4.33
N ALA A 145 18.14 -1.49 -3.40
CA ALA A 145 17.93 -1.17 -1.99
C ALA A 145 18.28 0.31 -1.80
N GLY A 146 17.27 1.16 -1.65
CA GLY A 146 17.49 2.56 -1.30
C GLY A 146 18.26 2.66 0.01
N PRO A 147 18.91 3.81 0.29
CA PRO A 147 19.39 4.12 1.64
C PRO A 147 18.15 4.30 2.55
N GLY A 148 17.55 3.20 2.98
CA GLY A 148 16.57 3.19 4.05
C GLY A 148 17.29 3.47 5.37
N PRO A 149 16.66 4.19 6.32
CA PRO A 149 17.15 4.22 7.69
C PRO A 149 17.30 2.78 8.16
N GLN A 150 18.49 2.41 8.62
CA GLN A 150 18.73 1.12 9.26
C GLN A 150 17.60 0.89 10.26
N ALA A 151 16.85 -0.20 10.09
CA ALA A 151 15.80 -0.57 11.02
C ALA A 151 16.43 -0.61 12.42
N PRO A 152 15.97 0.21 13.39
CA PRO A 152 16.46 0.10 14.75
C PRO A 152 15.98 -1.24 15.28
N THR A 153 16.90 -2.21 15.36
CA THR A 153 16.69 -3.47 16.08
C THR A 153 16.52 -3.15 17.56
N GLY A 154 15.28 -2.92 18.00
CA GLY A 154 14.96 -2.65 19.39
C GLY A 154 13.49 -2.30 19.61
N ARG A 155 13.00 -2.54 20.84
CA ARG A 155 11.63 -2.28 21.33
C ARG A 155 11.15 -0.81 21.22
N GLY A 156 11.91 0.08 20.58
CA GLY A 156 11.53 1.45 20.23
C GLY A 156 10.93 1.61 18.82
N ALA A 157 10.81 0.54 18.03
CA ALA A 157 10.35 0.56 16.64
C ALA A 157 8.93 1.15 16.43
N GLN A 158 8.09 1.16 17.47
CA GLN A 158 6.71 1.68 17.37
C GLN A 158 6.61 3.21 17.52
N ARG A 159 7.66 3.90 17.97
CA ARG A 159 7.67 5.39 18.10
C ARG A 159 8.48 6.10 17.02
N GLY A 160 9.26 5.38 16.21
CA GLY A 160 10.10 5.95 15.14
C GLY A 160 9.41 6.13 13.78
N ALA A 161 8.19 5.61 13.60
CA ALA A 161 7.45 5.70 12.34
C ALA A 161 7.02 7.14 11.99
N ALA A 162 6.93 8.03 12.99
CA ALA A 162 6.53 9.43 12.85
C ALA A 162 7.56 10.33 12.15
N GLN A 163 8.83 9.90 12.09
CA GLN A 163 9.98 10.71 11.61
C GLN A 163 10.68 10.15 10.36
N ALA A 164 10.14 9.13 9.71
CA ALA A 164 10.68 8.59 8.45
C ALA A 164 10.20 9.40 7.22
N GLY A 165 10.47 10.70 7.18
CA GLY A 165 10.09 11.58 6.07
C GLY A 165 11.31 12.19 5.40
N ALA A 166 11.91 11.49 4.44
CA ALA A 166 12.93 12.05 3.51
C ALA A 166 13.23 11.14 2.30
N GLY A 167 12.96 9.83 2.39
CA GLY A 167 13.29 8.88 1.33
C GLY A 167 12.14 8.61 0.36
N ASP A 168 12.48 8.27 -0.88
CA ASP A 168 11.54 7.76 -1.88
C ASP A 168 11.00 6.36 -1.53
N PHE A 169 11.74 5.61 -0.72
CA PHE A 169 11.51 4.18 -0.51
C PHE A 169 11.05 3.84 0.91
N PHE A 170 10.25 2.79 1.02
CA PHE A 170 9.98 2.08 2.25
C PHE A 170 9.97 0.57 2.01
N THR A 171 10.10 -0.23 3.07
CA THR A 171 10.08 -1.69 2.99
C THR A 171 8.84 -2.22 3.70
N LEU A 172 7.97 -2.94 2.99
CA LEU A 172 6.85 -3.65 3.59
C LEU A 172 7.37 -4.97 4.21
N PRO A 173 7.15 -5.22 5.52
CA PRO A 173 7.51 -6.51 6.11
C PRO A 173 6.77 -7.66 5.41
N ALA A 174 7.45 -8.77 5.16
CA ALA A 174 6.85 -9.93 4.48
C ALA A 174 5.58 -10.44 5.18
N ALA A 175 5.55 -10.39 6.52
CA ALA A 175 4.39 -10.78 7.33
C ALA A 175 3.16 -9.88 7.14
N ALA A 176 3.33 -8.68 6.58
CA ALA A 176 2.26 -7.71 6.35
C ALA A 176 1.83 -7.64 4.86
N SER A 177 2.47 -8.40 3.97
CA SER A 177 2.19 -8.43 2.54
C SER A 177 1.23 -9.57 2.17
N VAL A 178 0.43 -9.40 1.11
CA VAL A 178 -0.34 -10.51 0.49
C VAL A 178 0.41 -11.27 -0.58
N ARG A 179 1.69 -10.98 -0.77
CA ARG A 179 2.49 -11.75 -1.73
C ARG A 179 2.46 -13.22 -1.37
N VAL A 180 2.02 -14.00 -2.34
CA VAL A 180 2.09 -15.45 -2.32
C VAL A 180 3.01 -15.81 -3.47
N PRO A 181 4.16 -16.47 -3.20
CA PRO A 181 5.07 -16.90 -4.25
C PRO A 181 4.31 -17.58 -5.40
N ASP A 182 4.68 -17.21 -6.63
CA ASP A 182 4.14 -17.76 -7.88
C ASP A 182 2.64 -17.51 -8.15
N LEU A 183 1.92 -16.85 -7.25
CA LEU A 183 0.47 -16.64 -7.37
C LEU A 183 0.08 -15.16 -7.33
N VAL A 184 0.63 -14.42 -6.37
CA VAL A 184 0.26 -13.02 -6.11
C VAL A 184 1.52 -12.18 -6.02
N ASP A 185 1.70 -11.28 -6.98
CA ASP A 185 2.69 -10.21 -6.91
C ASP A 185 2.00 -8.92 -6.45
N SER A 186 2.77 -7.99 -5.89
CA SER A 186 2.22 -6.73 -5.41
C SER A 186 3.22 -5.59 -5.44
N LEU A 187 2.70 -4.37 -5.47
CA LEU A 187 3.45 -3.13 -5.30
C LEU A 187 2.88 -2.37 -4.09
N ALA A 188 3.69 -2.17 -3.06
CA ALA A 188 3.26 -1.43 -1.88
C ALA A 188 3.66 0.05 -1.96
N PHE A 189 2.78 0.87 -1.37
CA PHE A 189 2.90 2.32 -1.27
C PHE A 189 2.64 2.76 0.16
N ARG A 190 3.35 3.79 0.62
CA ARG A 190 3.06 4.46 1.89
C ARG A 190 2.76 5.92 1.61
N VAL A 191 1.59 6.38 2.02
CA VAL A 191 1.08 7.73 1.73
C VAL A 191 0.86 8.44 3.04
N ALA A 192 1.36 9.67 3.18
CA ALA A 192 1.11 10.51 4.34
C ALA A 192 0.55 11.87 3.92
N PHE A 193 -0.52 12.30 4.59
CA PHE A 193 -1.16 13.59 4.36
C PHE A 193 -1.81 14.13 5.66
N THR A 194 -2.06 15.43 5.71
CA THR A 194 -2.83 16.09 6.77
C THR A 194 -4.23 16.42 6.27
N GLY A 195 -5.23 16.09 7.08
CA GLY A 195 -6.62 16.45 6.84
C GLY A 195 -7.47 16.24 8.09
N ASN A 196 -8.78 16.34 7.92
CA ASN A 196 -9.72 15.91 8.96
C ASN A 196 -10.13 14.43 8.73
N SER A 197 -10.90 13.86 9.66
CA SER A 197 -11.36 12.47 9.52
C SER A 197 -12.30 12.25 8.32
N GLU A 198 -12.95 13.29 7.82
CA GLU A 198 -13.77 13.24 6.61
C GLU A 198 -12.91 13.05 5.36
N THR A 199 -11.79 13.79 5.24
CA THR A 199 -10.78 13.60 4.19
C THR A 199 -10.28 12.15 4.13
N LEU A 200 -9.91 11.57 5.29
CA LEU A 200 -9.49 10.17 5.35
C LEU A 200 -10.60 9.23 4.88
N ARG A 201 -11.82 9.39 5.38
CA ARG A 201 -12.94 8.52 5.03
C ARG A 201 -13.26 8.59 3.54
N SER A 202 -13.32 9.79 2.99
CA SER A 202 -13.55 10.00 1.55
C SER A 202 -12.44 9.36 0.71
N PHE A 203 -11.17 9.45 1.14
CA PHE A 203 -10.06 8.81 0.44
C PHE A 203 -10.19 7.29 0.46
N LEU A 204 -10.48 6.70 1.62
CA LEU A 204 -10.66 5.25 1.74
C LEU A 204 -11.85 4.76 0.89
N ASN A 205 -12.95 5.52 0.85
CA ASN A 205 -14.10 5.19 0.03
C ASN A 205 -13.75 5.26 -1.47
N GLN A 206 -13.03 6.30 -1.91
CA GLN A 206 -12.57 6.41 -3.30
C GLN A 206 -11.66 5.24 -3.72
N ILE A 207 -10.75 4.82 -2.84
CA ILE A 207 -9.90 3.65 -3.09
C ILE A 207 -10.74 2.37 -3.15
N ALA A 208 -11.72 2.20 -2.26
CA ALA A 208 -12.61 1.04 -2.22
C ALA A 208 -13.56 0.97 -3.42
N GLU A 209 -14.00 2.11 -3.93
CA GLU A 209 -14.84 2.24 -5.14
C GLU A 209 -14.01 2.18 -6.43
N SER A 210 -12.69 2.27 -6.32
CA SER A 210 -11.81 2.16 -7.47
C SER A 210 -11.91 0.77 -8.08
N ARG A 211 -11.80 0.72 -9.41
CA ARG A 211 -11.68 -0.57 -10.09
C ARG A 211 -10.31 -1.21 -9.87
N LEU A 212 -9.31 -0.46 -9.39
CA LEU A 212 -7.96 -0.95 -9.18
C LEU A 212 -7.90 -1.82 -7.91
N PRO A 213 -7.25 -3.00 -7.95
CA PRO A 213 -7.17 -3.92 -6.81
C PRO A 213 -6.19 -3.44 -5.72
N PHE A 214 -6.55 -2.35 -5.04
CA PHE A 214 -5.84 -1.84 -3.88
C PHE A 214 -6.33 -2.49 -2.59
N VAL A 215 -5.39 -2.82 -1.71
CA VAL A 215 -5.66 -3.29 -0.35
C VAL A 215 -5.02 -2.33 0.65
N VAL A 216 -5.80 -1.88 1.63
CA VAL A 216 -5.31 -1.06 2.75
C VAL A 216 -4.76 -1.98 3.83
N ARG A 217 -3.48 -1.80 4.20
CA ARG A 217 -2.76 -2.65 5.17
C ARG A 217 -2.63 -2.04 6.55
N GLY A 218 -2.52 -0.72 6.61
CA GLY A 218 -2.28 -0.01 7.85
C GLY A 218 -2.73 1.42 7.72
N ILE A 219 -3.26 1.94 8.81
CA ILE A 219 -3.61 3.35 8.95
C ILE A 219 -3.04 3.80 10.30
N GLU A 220 -2.08 4.69 10.25
CA GLU A 220 -1.52 5.36 11.41
C GLU A 220 -2.15 6.76 11.48
N VAL A 221 -2.60 7.13 12.68
CA VAL A 221 -3.26 8.42 12.92
C VAL A 221 -2.49 9.17 14.00
N GLU A 222 -2.00 10.35 13.66
CA GLU A 222 -1.33 11.25 14.58
C GLU A 222 -2.14 12.54 14.68
N ALA A 223 -2.67 12.84 15.87
CA ALA A 223 -3.37 14.09 16.09
C ALA A 223 -2.36 15.25 15.99
N GLN A 224 -2.63 16.21 15.10
CA GLN A 224 -1.90 17.48 15.09
C GLN A 224 -2.51 18.33 16.20
N GLY A 225 -1.90 18.27 17.38
CA GLY A 225 -2.25 19.16 18.47
C GLY A 225 -2.13 20.60 17.99
N VAL A 226 -3.08 21.45 18.37
CA VAL A 226 -2.95 22.91 18.22
C VAL A 226 -1.65 23.29 18.92
N GLY A 227 -0.64 23.76 18.18
CA GLY A 227 0.61 24.21 18.75
C GLY A 227 0.34 25.33 19.75
N GLY A 228 0.39 25.01 21.05
CA GLY A 228 0.87 25.95 22.04
C GLY A 228 2.41 25.94 21.96
N PRO A 229 3.08 27.10 21.90
CA PRO A 229 4.52 27.14 21.89
C PRO A 229 5.05 26.55 23.19
N GLY A 230 6.17 25.83 23.09
CA GLY A 230 6.71 25.03 24.17
C GLY A 230 6.86 25.79 25.49
N THR A 231 6.55 25.11 26.59
CA THR A 231 7.26 25.26 27.85
C THR A 231 7.23 23.91 28.54
N GLY A 232 8.40 23.29 28.64
CA GLY A 232 8.60 22.22 29.61
C GLY A 232 8.49 22.80 31.02
N ALA A 233 7.90 21.99 31.89
CA ALA A 233 8.03 22.00 33.35
C ALA A 233 7.56 23.24 34.16
N ALA A 234 6.61 22.93 35.05
CA ALA A 234 6.33 23.53 36.36
C ALA A 234 5.59 24.88 36.41
N ALA A 235 4.27 24.80 36.64
CA ALA A 235 3.60 25.66 37.64
C ALA A 235 2.31 24.97 38.12
N GLN A 236 2.28 24.63 39.41
CA GLN A 236 1.08 24.24 40.12
C GLN A 236 0.19 25.47 40.37
N ALA A 237 -1.12 25.19 40.46
CA ALA A 237 -2.17 25.95 41.17
C ALA A 237 -2.50 27.37 40.65
N GLN A 238 -3.67 27.51 40.03
CA GLN A 238 -4.85 28.15 40.63
C GLN A 238 -5.98 28.24 39.60
N GLN A 239 -7.14 27.69 39.94
CA GLN A 239 -8.40 28.06 39.29
C GLN A 239 -8.75 29.50 39.66
N PRO A 240 -9.45 30.21 38.75
CA PRO A 240 -10.73 30.75 39.17
C PRO A 240 -11.84 30.40 38.18
N ALA A 241 -13.05 30.28 38.72
CA ALA A 241 -14.30 30.18 38.00
C ALA A 241 -14.78 31.56 37.56
N VAL A 242 -15.20 31.72 36.31
CA VAL A 242 -16.52 32.28 35.92
C VAL A 242 -16.79 32.08 34.42
N THR A 243 -17.91 31.42 34.17
CA THR A 243 -18.95 31.64 33.14
C THR A 243 -18.60 32.37 31.85
N GLU A 244 -18.82 31.72 30.70
CA GLU A 244 -19.68 32.24 29.63
C GLU A 244 -19.90 31.17 28.54
N GLU A 245 -21.14 31.09 28.08
CA GLU A 245 -21.56 30.34 26.90
C GLU A 245 -20.68 30.69 25.71
N ASN A 246 -19.90 29.74 25.23
CA ASN A 246 -19.55 29.69 23.83
C ASN A 246 -19.61 28.23 23.41
N VAL A 247 -20.61 27.95 22.56
CA VAL A 247 -20.73 26.72 21.80
C VAL A 247 -19.34 26.34 21.31
N ARG A 248 -18.78 25.25 21.87
CA ARG A 248 -17.56 24.67 21.32
C ARG A 248 -17.91 24.16 19.93
N ILE A 249 -17.76 25.03 18.94
CA ILE A 249 -17.55 24.61 17.55
C ILE A 249 -16.36 23.67 17.67
N VAL A 250 -16.61 22.38 17.51
CA VAL A 250 -15.59 21.34 17.58
C VAL A 250 -14.48 21.79 16.64
N ALA A 251 -13.36 22.26 17.21
CA ALA A 251 -12.22 22.66 16.44
C ALA A 251 -11.91 21.46 15.55
N ARG A 252 -11.94 21.66 14.22
CA ARG A 252 -11.70 20.58 13.28
C ARG A 252 -10.27 20.12 13.53
N HIS A 253 -10.12 19.06 14.32
CA HIS A 253 -8.82 18.56 14.71
C HIS A 253 -8.17 17.98 13.47
N LEU A 254 -7.11 18.64 13.02
CA LEU A 254 -6.30 18.13 11.93
C LEU A 254 -5.54 16.94 12.46
N SER A 255 -5.42 15.93 11.62
CA SER A 255 -4.63 14.75 11.92
C SER A 255 -3.75 14.47 10.72
N ARG A 256 -2.54 14.03 11.01
CA ARG A 256 -1.68 13.43 10.02
C ARG A 256 -2.08 11.96 9.92
N PHE A 257 -2.41 11.54 8.72
CA PHE A 257 -2.72 10.16 8.39
C PHE A 257 -1.57 9.58 7.61
N THR A 258 -1.12 8.39 7.98
CA THR A 258 -0.17 7.61 7.19
C THR A 258 -0.79 6.26 6.85
N LEU A 259 -0.98 6.00 5.56
CA LEU A 259 -1.60 4.78 5.06
C LEU A 259 -0.58 3.93 4.35
N THR A 260 -0.68 2.61 4.56
CA THR A 260 0.04 1.62 3.76
C THR A 260 -0.95 0.94 2.84
N LEU A 261 -0.69 1.04 1.54
CA LEU A 261 -1.51 0.51 0.46
C LEU A 261 -0.72 -0.55 -0.31
N GLU A 262 -1.39 -1.55 -0.82
CA GLU A 262 -0.78 -2.59 -1.64
C GLU A 262 -1.63 -2.83 -2.89
N PHE A 263 -1.05 -2.57 -4.06
CA PHE A 263 -1.66 -2.89 -5.34
C PHE A 263 -1.36 -4.34 -5.68
N VAL A 264 -2.40 -5.14 -5.91
CA VAL A 264 -2.28 -6.58 -6.09
C VAL A 264 -2.35 -6.94 -7.57
N THR A 265 -1.44 -7.79 -8.02
CA THR A 265 -1.47 -8.38 -9.35
C THR A 265 -1.40 -9.89 -9.26
N PHE A 266 -2.27 -10.56 -10.00
CA PHE A 266 -2.28 -12.01 -10.04
C PHE A 266 -1.39 -12.50 -11.18
N ALA A 267 -0.45 -13.37 -10.88
CA ALA A 267 0.30 -14.09 -11.89
C ALA A 267 -0.67 -15.14 -12.46
N GLY A 268 -1.18 -14.91 -13.67
CA GLY A 268 -2.21 -15.74 -14.30
C GLY A 268 -1.81 -17.18 -14.67
N GLN A 269 -0.82 -17.77 -14.01
CA GLN A 269 -0.48 -19.18 -14.21
C GLN A 269 -0.75 -19.98 -12.95
N LEU A 270 -1.85 -20.73 -13.00
CA LEU A 270 -2.08 -21.83 -12.09
C LEU A 270 -0.84 -22.75 -12.11
N PRO A 271 -0.33 -23.21 -10.95
CA PRO A 271 0.64 -24.28 -10.94
C PRO A 271 0.05 -25.47 -11.69
N GLN A 272 0.70 -25.85 -12.79
CA GLN A 272 0.35 -27.06 -13.54
C GLN A 272 0.55 -28.24 -12.59
N VAL A 273 -0.55 -28.86 -12.18
CA VAL A 273 -0.49 -30.10 -11.41
C VAL A 273 0.05 -31.17 -12.35
N GLY A 274 1.26 -31.65 -12.07
CA GLY A 274 1.90 -32.70 -12.86
C GLY A 274 0.96 -33.88 -13.07
N THR A 275 0.85 -34.30 -14.33
CA THR A 275 0.07 -35.46 -14.80
C THR A 275 0.52 -36.76 -14.17
#